data_AF-M7N8V8-F1
#
_entry.id   AF-M7N8V8-F1
#
_cell.length_a   1.000
_cell.length_b   1.000
_cell.length_c   1.000
_cell.angle_alpha   90.00
_cell.angle_beta   90.00
_cell.angle_gamma   90.00
#
_symmetry.space_group_name_H-M   'P 1'
#
loop_
_entity.id
_entity.type
_entity.pdbx_description
1 polymer ?
#
loop_
_entity_poly.entity_id
_entity_poly.type
_entity_poly.pdbx_seq_one_letter_code
_entity_poly.pdbx_strand_id
1 'polypeptide(L)'
;MFEQHGRWRIGYEAYYTGQQYLSDGSRTRDYWVMGLMALREMEKLSLFLNFENFLDTRQSRYGEIVQPPLSNPRFAQIWAPTDGFVINGGFIWKLFGEAHH
;
A
#
# COMPACT_ATOMS: atom_id res chain seq x y z
N MET A 1 -0.61 11.93 11.27
CA MET A 1 -1.93 11.33 11.55
C MET A 1 -2.83 12.41 12.13
N PHE A 2 -4.07 12.49 11.66
CA PHE A 2 -5.10 13.36 12.20
C PHE A 2 -6.16 12.50 12.90
N GLU A 3 -6.63 12.93 14.07
CA GLU A 3 -7.65 12.24 14.83
C GLU A 3 -8.61 13.24 15.48
N GLN A 4 -9.90 13.00 15.28
CA GLN A 4 -11.00 13.58 16.03
C GLN A 4 -11.69 12.44 16.77
N HIS A 5 -11.51 12.42 18.09
CA HIS A 5 -11.99 11.34 18.95
C HIS A 5 -13.47 11.01 18.71
N GLY A 6 -13.76 9.72 18.49
CA GLY A 6 -15.11 9.20 18.23
C GLY A 6 -15.73 9.64 16.90
N ARG A 7 -14.95 10.23 15.98
CA ARG A 7 -15.48 10.77 14.72
C ARG A 7 -14.64 10.42 13.50
N TRP A 8 -13.36 10.77 13.49
CA TRP A 8 -12.52 10.64 12.30
C TRP A 8 -11.10 10.27 12.69
N ARG A 9 -10.51 9.34 11.95
CA ARG A 9 -9.06 9.06 11.98
C ARG A 9 -8.56 9.04 10.56
N ILE A 10 -7.55 9.85 10.25
CA ILE A 10 -6.97 9.98 8.92
C ILE A 10 -5.46 9.84 9.03
N GLY A 11 -4.90 8.87 8.31
CA GLY A 11 -3.46 8.61 8.25
C GLY A 11 -2.95 8.84 6.83
N TYR A 12 -1.82 9.53 6.70
CA TYR A 12 -1.08 9.63 5.44
C TYR A 12 0.35 9.16 5.72
N GLU A 13 0.89 8.34 4.84
CA GLU A 13 2.24 7.78 4.93
C GLU A 13 2.98 7.93 3.61
N ALA A 14 4.30 8.11 3.70
CA ALA A 14 5.20 8.20 2.56
C ALA A 14 6.54 7.56 2.92
N TYR A 15 6.99 6.64 2.09
CA TYR A 15 8.26 5.94 2.22
C TYR A 15 9.09 6.18 0.98
N TYR A 16 10.36 6.56 1.18
CA TYR A 16 11.35 6.65 0.11
C TYR A 16 12.33 5.49 0.23
N THR A 17 12.52 4.77 -0.88
CA THR A 17 13.52 3.73 -1.00
C THR A 17 14.59 4.22 -1.97
N GLY A 18 15.81 4.37 -1.48
CA GLY A 18 16.96 4.75 -2.29
C GLY A 18 17.42 3.63 -3.24
N GLN A 19 18.36 3.98 -4.12
CA GLN A 19 18.99 3.02 -5.03
C GLN A 19 19.74 1.92 -4.25
N GLN A 20 19.65 0.69 -4.74
CA GLN A 20 20.30 -0.49 -4.17
C GLN A 20 21.10 -1.21 -5.25
N TYR A 21 22.08 -2.01 -4.85
CA TYR A 21 22.79 -2.89 -5.78
C TYR A 21 22.08 -4.24 -5.89
N LEU A 22 21.93 -4.73 -7.12
CA LEU A 22 21.47 -6.08 -7.41
C LEU A 22 22.63 -7.07 -7.37
N SER A 23 22.29 -8.35 -7.37
CA SER A 23 23.26 -9.46 -7.34
C SER A 23 24.22 -9.49 -8.53
N ASP A 24 23.85 -8.90 -9.66
CA ASP A 24 24.70 -8.74 -10.84
C ASP A 24 25.56 -7.46 -10.81
N GLY A 25 25.49 -6.68 -9.72
CA GLY A 25 26.20 -5.42 -9.55
C GLY A 25 25.55 -4.21 -10.20
N SER A 26 24.41 -4.37 -10.89
CA SER A 26 23.62 -3.24 -11.42
C SER A 26 22.90 -2.48 -10.29
N ARG A 27 22.49 -1.24 -10.55
CA ARG A 27 21.76 -0.41 -9.57
C ARG A 27 20.27 -0.36 -9.87
N THR A 28 19.46 -0.45 -8.82
CA THR A 28 18.02 -0.25 -8.90
C THR A 28 17.68 1.24 -9.06
N ARG A 29 16.45 1.50 -9.51
CA ARG A 29 15.86 2.84 -9.41
C ARG A 29 15.43 3.09 -7.97
N ASP A 30 15.49 4.34 -7.53
CA ASP A 30 14.84 4.78 -6.31
C ASP A 30 13.34 5.03 -6.54
N TYR A 31 12.54 4.98 -5.48
CA TYR A 31 11.10 5.15 -5.61
C TYR A 31 10.44 5.62 -4.31
N TRP A 32 9.22 6.15 -4.46
CA TRP A 32 8.33 6.46 -3.35
C TRP A 32 7.14 5.50 -3.33
N VAL A 33 6.70 5.14 -2.14
CA VAL A 33 5.40 4.49 -1.89
C VAL A 33 4.64 5.37 -0.92
N MET A 34 3.39 5.67 -1.25
CA MET A 34 2.52 6.52 -0.44
C MET A 34 1.23 5.79 -0.12
N GLY A 35 0.72 6.01 1.09
CA GLY A 35 -0.53 5.43 1.57
C GLY A 35 -1.42 6.49 2.20
N LEU A 36 -2.73 6.27 2.14
CA LEU A 36 -3.74 7.12 2.76
C LEU A 36 -4.85 6.23 3.35
N MET A 37 -5.14 6.41 4.64
CA MET A 37 -6.22 5.74 5.34
C MET A 37 -7.20 6.78 5.89
N ALA A 38 -8.49 6.50 5.79
CA ALA A 38 -9.52 7.20 6.54
C ALA A 38 -10.45 6.21 7.24
N LEU A 39 -10.81 6.52 8.49
CA LEU A 39 -11.80 5.83 9.29
C LEU A 39 -12.81 6.85 9.80
N ARG A 40 -14.10 6.60 9.51
CA ARG A 40 -15.24 7.35 10.04
C ARG A 40 -15.91 6.52 11.11
N GLU A 41 -15.91 7.02 12.33
CA GLU A 41 -16.61 6.40 13.46
C GLU A 41 -17.99 7.04 13.64
N MET A 42 -19.00 6.19 13.78
CA MET A 42 -20.36 6.49 14.20
C MET A 42 -20.71 5.52 15.34
N GLU A 43 -21.85 5.68 16.00
CA GLU A 43 -22.20 4.91 17.21
C GLU A 43 -22.13 3.39 17.01
N LYS A 44 -22.86 2.85 16.02
CA LYS A 44 -22.94 1.40 15.76
C LYS A 44 -22.20 0.96 14.51
N LEU A 45 -21.85 1.91 13.64
CA LEU A 45 -21.23 1.64 12.36
C LEU A 45 -19.95 2.44 12.24
N SER A 46 -18.89 1.85 11.72
CA SER A 46 -17.71 2.59 11.31
C SER A 46 -17.37 2.20 9.87
N LEU A 47 -16.85 3.14 9.10
CA LEU A 47 -16.46 2.93 7.71
C LEU A 47 -14.97 3.22 7.58
N PHE A 48 -14.22 2.33 6.95
CA PHE A 48 -12.81 2.55 6.66
C PHE A 48 -12.53 2.43 5.16
N LEU A 49 -11.54 3.19 4.72
CA LEU A 49 -11.01 3.18 3.37
C LEU A 49 -9.50 3.30 3.46
N ASN A 50 -8.78 2.43 2.77
CA ASN A 50 -7.33 2.41 2.68
C ASN A 50 -6.90 2.45 1.22
N PHE A 51 -5.94 3.31 0.94
CA PHE A 51 -5.25 3.44 -0.33
C PHE A 51 -3.80 3.10 -0.10
N GLU A 52 -3.32 2.08 -0.79
CA GLU A 52 -1.93 1.62 -0.73
C GLU A 52 -1.26 1.86 -2.07
N ASN A 53 0.02 2.24 -2.02
CA ASN A 53 0.81 2.51 -3.21
C ASN A 53 0.13 3.50 -4.16
N PHE A 54 -0.26 4.67 -3.63
CA PHE A 54 -1.01 5.71 -4.34
C PHE A 54 -0.34 6.17 -5.65
N LEU A 55 0.99 6.08 -5.75
CA LEU A 55 1.76 6.42 -6.95
C LEU A 55 1.84 5.28 -7.99
N ASP A 56 1.24 4.12 -7.70
CA ASP A 56 1.29 2.93 -8.55
C ASP A 56 2.73 2.50 -8.90
N THR A 57 3.63 2.63 -7.92
CA THR A 57 5.02 2.20 -7.98
C THR A 57 5.07 0.68 -8.02
N ARG A 58 5.43 0.10 -9.17
CA ARG A 58 5.58 -1.35 -9.30
C ARG A 58 6.74 -1.73 -10.21
N GLN A 59 7.42 -2.82 -9.87
CA GLN A 59 8.63 -3.26 -10.58
C GLN A 59 8.39 -3.54 -12.07
N SER A 60 7.20 -4.03 -12.43
CA SER A 60 6.83 -4.30 -13.83
C SER A 60 6.79 -3.04 -14.71
N ARG A 61 6.75 -1.83 -14.11
CA ARG A 61 6.91 -0.56 -14.85
C ARG A 61 8.37 -0.19 -15.11
N TYR A 62 9.32 -0.88 -14.50
CA TYR A 62 10.76 -0.61 -14.63
C TYR A 62 11.51 -1.68 -15.44
N GLY A 63 10.88 -2.81 -15.75
CA GLY A 63 11.44 -3.86 -16.59
C GLY A 63 10.60 -5.14 -16.55
N GLU A 64 10.93 -6.07 -17.45
CA GLU A 64 10.30 -7.39 -17.46
C GLU A 64 10.71 -8.21 -16.23
N ILE A 65 9.73 -8.69 -15.48
CA ILE A 65 9.96 -9.57 -14.33
C ILE A 65 10.21 -11.00 -14.80
N VAL A 66 9.56 -11.43 -15.89
CA VAL A 66 9.66 -12.77 -16.45
C VAL A 66 10.32 -12.67 -17.81
N GLN A 67 11.46 -13.34 -17.97
CA GLN A 67 12.25 -13.33 -19.20
C GLN A 67 12.16 -14.70 -19.90
N PRO A 68 12.20 -14.72 -21.24
CA PRO A 68 12.14 -15.96 -22.02
C PRO A 68 13.32 -16.91 -21.78
N PRO A 69 13.19 -18.20 -22.19
CA PRO A 69 12.02 -18.80 -22.84
C PRO A 69 10.90 -19.18 -21.84
N LEU A 70 9.63 -19.16 -22.28
CA LEU A 70 8.48 -19.51 -21.44
C LEU A 70 8.49 -20.97 -20.92
N SER A 71 9.20 -21.86 -21.62
CA SER A 71 9.40 -23.25 -21.19
C SER A 71 10.38 -23.41 -20.02
N ASN A 72 11.24 -22.40 -19.80
CA ASN A 72 12.18 -22.36 -18.68
C ASN A 72 12.52 -20.88 -18.37
N PRO A 73 11.58 -20.13 -17.76
CA PRO A 73 11.71 -18.69 -17.61
C PRO A 73 12.79 -18.34 -16.60
N ARG A 74 13.43 -17.18 -16.82
CA ARG A 74 14.28 -16.54 -15.81
C ARG A 74 13.53 -15.38 -15.18
N PHE A 75 13.71 -15.18 -13.89
CA PHE A 75 13.03 -14.13 -13.14
C PHE A 75 14.00 -13.03 -12.74
N ALA A 76 13.59 -11.78 -12.91
CA ALA A 76 14.32 -10.64 -12.38
C ALA A 76 14.31 -10.68 -10.85
N GLN A 77 15.41 -10.24 -10.23
CA GLN A 77 15.47 -10.04 -8.78
C GLN A 77 14.42 -9.00 -8.36
N ILE A 78 13.65 -9.29 -7.31
CA ILE A 78 12.62 -8.37 -6.81
C ILE A 78 13.25 -7.33 -5.87
N TRP A 79 12.99 -6.06 -6.15
CA TRP A 79 13.54 -4.92 -5.41
C TRP A 79 12.56 -3.74 -5.26
N ALA A 80 11.43 -3.76 -5.98
CA ALA A 80 10.33 -2.80 -5.85
C ALA A 80 9.00 -3.57 -5.65
N PRO A 81 7.91 -2.91 -5.22
CA PRO A 81 6.62 -3.56 -5.08
C PRO A 81 6.21 -4.31 -6.35
N THR A 82 5.65 -5.51 -6.19
CA THR A 82 5.11 -6.29 -7.31
C THR A 82 3.67 -5.86 -7.64
N ASP A 83 2.91 -5.53 -6.59
CA ASP A 83 1.56 -5.04 -6.69
C ASP A 83 1.54 -3.53 -6.98
N GLY A 84 0.51 -3.11 -7.72
CA GLY A 84 0.27 -1.71 -8.04
C GLY A 84 -0.49 -0.97 -6.95
N PHE A 85 -1.21 0.08 -7.36
CA PHE A 85 -2.18 0.76 -6.51
C PHE A 85 -3.30 -0.19 -6.05
N VAL A 86 -3.56 -0.21 -4.74
CA VAL A 86 -4.63 -1.01 -4.13
C VAL A 86 -5.55 -0.10 -3.33
N ILE A 87 -6.85 -0.32 -3.49
CA ILE A 87 -7.88 0.27 -2.64
C ILE A 87 -8.63 -0.84 -1.93
N ASN A 88 -8.75 -0.72 -0.60
CA ASN A 88 -9.61 -1.59 0.18
C ASN A 88 -10.43 -0.77 1.16
N GLY A 89 -11.54 -1.33 1.59
CA GLY A 89 -12.43 -0.65 2.51
C GLY A 89 -13.52 -1.58 2.99
N GLY A 90 -14.22 -1.13 4.01
CA GLY A 90 -15.27 -1.93 4.61
C GLY A 90 -15.98 -1.17 5.72
N PHE A 91 -16.88 -1.88 6.37
CA PHE A 91 -17.60 -1.38 7.51
C PHE A 91 -17.40 -2.29 8.72
N ILE A 92 -17.47 -1.69 9.90
CA ILE A 92 -17.39 -2.36 11.19
C ILE A 92 -18.71 -2.10 11.89
N TRP A 93 -19.47 -3.16 12.17
CA TRP A 93 -20.70 -3.06 12.95
C TRP A 93 -20.42 -3.47 14.39
N LYS A 94 -20.60 -2.53 15.32
CA LYS A 94 -20.55 -2.78 16.76
C LYS A 94 -21.92 -3.28 17.25
N LEU A 95 -22.00 -4.55 17.65
CA LEU A 95 -23.22 -5.18 18.17
C LEU A 95 -23.40 -4.96 19.69
N PHE A 96 -22.30 -4.76 20.42
CA PHE A 96 -22.27 -4.55 21.87
C PHE A 96 -21.28 -3.44 22.22
N GLY A 97 -21.64 -2.61 23.20
CA GLY A 97 -20.88 -1.42 23.63
C GLY A 97 -21.83 -0.24 23.87
N GLU A 98 -21.70 0.44 25.01
CA GLU A 98 -22.56 1.57 25.37
C GLU A 98 -22.44 2.72 24.36
N ALA A 99 -23.58 3.32 24.01
CA ALA A 99 -23.60 4.60 23.32
C ALA A 99 -23.00 5.62 24.27
N HIS A 100 -21.80 6.13 23.96
CA HIS A 100 -21.23 7.24 24.71
C HIS A 100 -22.14 8.46 24.51
N HIS A 101 -22.93 8.75 25.55
CA HIS A 101 -23.66 10.00 25.74
C HIS A 101 -22.72 11.20 25.82
#